data_AF-A0A6P1TSL7-F1
#
_entry.id   AF-A0A6P1TSL7-F1
#
_cell.length_a   1.000
_cell.length_b   1.000
_cell.length_c   1.000
_cell.angle_alpha   90.00
_cell.angle_beta   90.00
_cell.angle_gamma   90.00
#
_symmetry.space_group_name_H-M   'P 1'
#
loop_
_entity.id
_entity.type
_entity.pdbx_description
1 polymer ?
#
loop_
_entity_poly.entity_id
_entity_poly.type
_entity_poly.pdbx_seq_one_letter_code
_entity_poly.pdbx_strand_id
1 'polypeptide(L)'
;MFRFYRLLQYISMLSTPLYLVSAIPIKQMVATSKEAAMFGGWVICLSLVGGLALIFALSSLASHQQEQHYLLYKEQMRFEVLASQVNPHFLFNVLESIRMKAHVNGEDEIATIIKKMGALIRRNLELSNDYITLREELSFVKDYLLVQNFRFGNKINSNICCEDELLDLTVLPLTIIYTLI
;
A
#
# COMPACT_ATOMS: atom_id res chain seq x y z
N MET A 1 15.36 -105.24 1.32
CA MET A 1 14.23 -104.51 1.97
C MET A 1 14.66 -103.22 2.67
N PHE A 2 15.81 -103.16 3.37
CA PHE A 2 16.24 -101.99 4.18
C PHE A 2 16.74 -100.75 3.41
N ARG A 3 17.12 -100.86 2.12
CA ARG A 3 17.63 -99.72 1.32
C ARG A 3 16.53 -98.80 0.78
N PHE A 4 15.31 -99.30 0.60
CA PHE A 4 14.18 -98.52 0.06
C PHE A 4 13.58 -97.57 1.11
N TYR A 5 13.53 -98.01 2.37
CA TYR A 5 13.00 -97.23 3.48
C TYR A 5 13.87 -96.00 3.82
N ARG A 6 15.20 -96.14 3.72
CA ARG A 6 16.15 -95.03 3.92
C ARG A 6 16.07 -93.97 2.81
N LEU A 7 15.75 -94.38 1.57
CA LEU A 7 15.57 -93.45 0.46
C LEU A 7 14.28 -92.61 0.62
N LEU A 8 13.18 -93.23 1.08
CA LEU A 8 11.93 -92.52 1.38
C LEU A 8 12.09 -91.52 2.53
N GLN A 9 12.86 -91.86 3.57
CA GLN A 9 13.13 -90.97 4.70
C GLN A 9 13.90 -89.71 4.26
N TYR A 10 14.90 -89.83 3.38
CA TYR A 10 15.64 -88.68 2.86
C TYR A 10 14.78 -87.76 1.99
N ILE A 11 13.87 -88.31 1.18
CA ILE A 11 12.95 -87.54 0.32
C ILE A 11 11.93 -86.77 1.18
N SER A 12 11.42 -87.35 2.27
CA SER A 12 10.53 -86.65 3.21
C SER A 12 11.21 -85.55 4.04
N MET A 13 12.53 -85.64 4.22
CA MET A 13 13.32 -84.67 5.00
C MET A 13 13.73 -83.44 4.17
N LEU A 14 13.78 -83.57 2.83
CA LEU A 14 14.08 -82.47 1.91
C LEU A 14 12.85 -81.63 1.52
N SER A 15 11.63 -82.11 1.73
CA SER A 15 10.38 -81.39 1.40
C SER A 15 9.90 -80.43 2.49
N THR A 16 10.47 -80.49 3.70
CA THR A 16 10.02 -79.70 4.85
C THR A 16 10.53 -78.25 4.93
N PRO A 17 11.63 -77.81 4.28
CA PRO A 17 11.97 -76.39 4.27
C PRO A 17 11.09 -75.55 3.32
N LEU A 18 10.40 -76.18 2.35
CA LEU A 18 9.64 -75.45 1.33
C LEU A 18 8.28 -74.94 1.81
N TYR A 19 7.72 -75.54 2.87
CA TYR A 19 6.43 -75.14 3.45
C TYR A 19 6.53 -73.94 4.41
N LEU A 20 7.71 -73.67 4.98
CA LEU A 20 7.89 -72.50 5.85
C LEU A 20 8.09 -71.18 5.07
N VAL A 21 8.48 -71.24 3.80
CA VAL A 21 8.69 -70.04 2.96
C VAL A 21 7.40 -69.64 2.21
N SER A 22 6.48 -70.57 1.95
CA SER A 22 5.20 -70.29 1.26
C SER A 22 4.10 -69.70 2.15
N ALA A 23 4.40 -69.48 3.44
CA ALA A 23 3.42 -69.07 4.45
C ALA A 23 3.67 -67.65 4.99
N ILE A 24 4.18 -66.72 4.18
CA ILE A 24 3.79 -65.32 4.38
C ILE A 24 2.35 -65.24 3.84
N PRO A 25 1.33 -65.16 4.70
CA PRO A 25 -0.03 -65.41 4.27
C PRO A 25 -0.48 -64.26 3.37
N ILE A 26 -1.02 -64.59 2.20
CA ILE A 26 -1.67 -63.66 1.26
C ILE A 26 -2.61 -62.69 1.99
N LYS A 27 -3.22 -63.10 3.11
CA LYS A 27 -4.02 -62.25 4.00
C LYS A 27 -3.26 -61.06 4.60
N GLN A 28 -2.01 -61.23 5.04
CA GLN A 28 -1.18 -60.12 5.54
C GLN A 28 -0.81 -59.17 4.40
N MET A 29 -0.48 -59.69 3.22
CA MET A 29 -0.13 -58.89 2.04
C MET A 29 -1.32 -58.08 1.50
N VAL A 30 -2.53 -58.64 1.56
CA VAL A 30 -3.80 -57.96 1.23
C VAL A 30 -4.21 -56.96 2.33
N ALA A 31 -3.92 -57.25 3.60
CA ALA A 31 -4.17 -56.30 4.69
C ALA A 31 -3.26 -55.07 4.57
N THR A 32 -1.96 -55.27 4.32
CA THR A 32 -0.98 -54.19 4.12
C THR A 32 -1.30 -53.33 2.89
N SER A 33 -1.85 -53.91 1.81
CA SER A 33 -2.24 -53.14 0.63
C SER A 33 -3.51 -52.30 0.85
N LYS A 34 -4.47 -52.82 1.61
CA LYS A 34 -5.68 -52.05 2.02
C LYS A 34 -5.33 -50.90 2.96
N GLU A 35 -4.42 -51.12 3.90
CA GLU A 35 -3.92 -50.06 4.78
C GLU A 35 -3.20 -48.98 3.98
N ALA A 36 -2.28 -49.36 3.08
CA ALA A 36 -1.59 -48.42 2.20
C ALA A 36 -2.57 -47.59 1.32
N ALA A 37 -3.61 -48.23 0.77
CA ALA A 37 -4.65 -47.53 0.01
C ALA A 37 -5.47 -46.56 0.87
N MET A 38 -5.77 -46.93 2.12
CA MET A 38 -6.45 -46.07 3.09
C MET A 38 -5.59 -44.85 3.41
N PHE A 39 -4.30 -45.02 3.69
CA PHE A 39 -3.36 -43.92 3.92
C PHE A 39 -3.27 -42.97 2.71
N GLY A 40 -3.16 -43.51 1.49
CA GLY A 40 -3.15 -42.70 0.27
C GLY A 40 -4.42 -41.85 0.10
N GLY A 41 -5.59 -42.43 0.39
CA GLY A 41 -6.86 -41.71 0.39
C GLY A 41 -6.91 -40.54 1.38
N TRP A 42 -6.44 -40.76 2.62
CA TRP A 42 -6.38 -39.70 3.64
C TRP A 42 -5.41 -38.57 3.25
N VAL A 43 -4.25 -38.90 2.69
CA VAL A 43 -3.27 -37.90 2.21
C VAL A 43 -3.86 -37.03 1.09
N ILE A 44 -4.55 -37.65 0.13
CA ILE A 44 -5.24 -36.93 -0.95
C ILE A 44 -6.32 -36.01 -0.37
N CYS A 45 -7.17 -36.51 0.53
CA CYS A 45 -8.19 -35.70 1.18
C CYS A 45 -7.59 -34.50 1.94
N LEU A 46 -6.53 -34.71 2.73
CA LEU A 46 -5.85 -33.63 3.45
C LEU A 46 -5.25 -32.59 2.50
N SER A 47 -4.66 -33.03 1.38
CA SER A 47 -4.10 -32.13 0.38
C SER A 47 -5.17 -31.29 -0.32
N LEU A 48 -6.34 -31.88 -0.61
CA LEU A 48 -7.47 -31.18 -1.24
C LEU A 48 -8.10 -30.16 -0.29
N VAL A 49 -8.31 -30.55 0.97
CA VAL A 49 -8.84 -29.64 2.00
C VAL A 49 -7.88 -28.48 2.26
N GLY A 50 -6.57 -28.78 2.38
CA GLY A 50 -5.54 -27.74 2.52
C GLY A 50 -5.49 -26.80 1.31
N GLY A 51 -5.60 -27.33 0.09
CA GLY A 51 -5.66 -26.54 -1.14
C GLY A 51 -6.88 -25.62 -1.19
N LEU A 52 -8.06 -26.11 -0.84
CA LEU A 52 -9.29 -25.31 -0.77
C LEU A 52 -9.20 -24.22 0.31
N ALA A 53 -8.66 -24.55 1.49
CA ALA A 53 -8.44 -23.58 2.55
C ALA A 53 -7.47 -22.48 2.12
N LEU A 54 -6.41 -22.83 1.39
CA LEU A 54 -5.45 -21.86 0.86
C LEU A 54 -6.09 -20.96 -0.20
N ILE A 55 -6.85 -21.53 -1.14
CA ILE A 55 -7.57 -20.75 -2.16
C ILE A 55 -8.56 -19.77 -1.50
N PHE A 56 -9.30 -20.24 -0.48
CA PHE A 56 -10.21 -19.40 0.29
C PHE A 56 -9.49 -18.27 1.04
N ALA A 57 -8.33 -18.56 1.66
CA ALA A 57 -7.54 -17.56 2.35
C ALA A 57 -7.00 -16.48 1.39
N LEU A 58 -6.52 -16.89 0.20
CA LEU A 58 -6.02 -15.98 -0.82
C LEU A 58 -7.14 -15.11 -1.41
N SER A 59 -8.32 -15.68 -1.69
CA SER A 59 -9.46 -14.91 -2.18
C SER A 59 -9.99 -13.93 -1.13
N SER A 60 -10.02 -14.34 0.14
CA SER A 60 -10.38 -13.47 1.26
C SER A 60 -9.41 -12.30 1.37
N LEU A 61 -8.10 -12.54 1.30
CA LEU A 61 -7.08 -11.48 1.33
C LEU A 61 -7.23 -10.51 0.15
N ALA A 62 -7.44 -11.04 -1.06
CA ALA A 62 -7.65 -10.22 -2.25
C ALA A 62 -8.90 -9.34 -2.14
N SER A 63 -10.01 -9.91 -1.63
CA SER A 63 -11.24 -9.15 -1.40
C SER A 63 -11.06 -8.02 -0.39
N HIS A 64 -10.29 -8.27 0.68
CA HIS A 64 -9.99 -7.25 1.67
C HIS A 64 -9.14 -6.12 1.08
N GLN A 65 -8.11 -6.45 0.28
CA GLN A 65 -7.31 -5.43 -0.40
C GLN A 65 -8.16 -4.58 -1.36
N GLN A 66 -9.05 -5.23 -2.12
CA GLN A 66 -9.93 -4.51 -3.04
C GLN A 66 -10.91 -3.59 -2.31
N GLU A 67 -11.43 -4.01 -1.16
CA GLU A 67 -12.26 -3.17 -0.30
C GLU A 67 -11.49 -1.95 0.22
N GLN A 68 -10.25 -2.13 0.69
CA GLN A 68 -9.39 -1.02 1.12
C GLN A 68 -9.13 -0.04 -0.04
N HIS A 69 -8.79 -0.54 -1.23
CA HIS A 69 -8.60 0.30 -2.41
C HIS A 69 -9.88 1.04 -2.81
N TYR A 70 -11.03 0.39 -2.73
CA TYR A 70 -12.33 1.01 -3.01
C TYR A 70 -12.67 2.11 -2.00
N LEU A 71 -12.40 1.88 -0.71
CA LEU A 71 -12.59 2.88 0.35
C LEU A 71 -11.70 4.10 0.12
N LEU A 72 -10.41 3.90 -0.14
CA LEU A 72 -9.47 4.98 -0.43
C LEU A 72 -9.89 5.78 -1.66
N TYR A 73 -10.25 5.10 -2.75
CA TYR A 73 -10.74 5.76 -3.97
C TYR A 73 -12.01 6.58 -3.70
N LYS A 74 -12.95 6.04 -2.92
CA LYS A 74 -14.17 6.74 -2.53
C LYS A 74 -13.89 7.98 -1.68
N GLU A 75 -12.93 7.91 -0.77
CA GLU A 75 -12.49 9.08 0.00
C GLU A 75 -11.83 10.14 -0.89
N GLN A 76 -10.96 9.73 -1.81
CA GLN A 76 -10.35 10.62 -2.80
C GLN A 76 -11.41 11.33 -3.65
N MET A 77 -12.39 10.60 -4.18
CA MET A 77 -13.49 11.18 -4.95
C MET A 77 -14.34 12.16 -4.12
N ARG A 78 -14.62 11.82 -2.86
CA ARG A 78 -15.35 12.72 -1.95
C ARG A 78 -14.55 13.99 -1.68
N PHE A 79 -13.26 13.85 -1.42
CA PHE A 79 -12.35 14.97 -1.24
C PHE A 79 -12.29 15.85 -2.49
N GLU A 80 -12.16 15.26 -3.68
CA GLU A 80 -12.13 15.98 -4.95
C GLU A 80 -13.45 16.72 -5.20
N VAL A 81 -14.60 16.09 -4.93
CA VAL A 81 -15.91 16.73 -5.01
C VAL A 81 -16.03 17.88 -4.00
N LEU A 82 -15.62 17.69 -2.74
CA LEU A 82 -15.61 18.74 -1.72
C LEU A 82 -14.69 19.90 -2.11
N ALA A 83 -13.48 19.61 -2.59
CA ALA A 83 -12.54 20.60 -3.07
C ALA A 83 -13.08 21.36 -4.29
N SER A 84 -13.82 20.69 -5.17
CA SER A 84 -14.46 21.31 -6.34
C SER A 84 -15.57 22.30 -6.00
N GLN A 85 -16.16 22.22 -4.78
CA GLN A 85 -17.16 23.19 -4.33
C GLN A 85 -16.60 24.62 -4.22
N VAL A 86 -15.28 24.77 -4.10
CA VAL A 86 -14.59 26.05 -4.28
C VAL A 86 -13.90 25.99 -5.63
N ASN A 87 -14.58 26.37 -6.70
CA ASN A 87 -13.96 26.44 -8.03
C ASN A 87 -12.77 27.43 -7.99
N PRO A 88 -11.51 26.97 -8.15
CA PRO A 88 -10.35 27.85 -8.08
C PRO A 88 -10.42 29.00 -9.08
N HIS A 89 -10.96 28.74 -10.26
CA HIS A 89 -11.15 29.76 -11.29
C HIS A 89 -12.15 30.84 -10.83
N PHE A 90 -13.25 30.47 -10.16
CA PHE A 90 -14.15 31.46 -9.57
C PHE A 90 -13.43 32.32 -8.52
N LEU A 91 -12.66 31.70 -7.65
CA LEU A 91 -11.90 32.40 -6.60
C LEU A 91 -10.89 33.40 -7.20
N PHE A 92 -10.13 32.99 -8.22
CA PHE A 92 -9.21 33.90 -8.92
C PHE A 92 -9.93 35.05 -9.60
N ASN A 93 -11.08 34.78 -10.23
CA ASN A 93 -11.87 35.83 -10.89
C ASN A 93 -12.43 36.84 -9.90
N VAL A 94 -12.90 36.39 -8.74
CA VAL A 94 -13.36 37.28 -7.67
C VAL A 94 -12.20 38.13 -7.14
N LEU A 95 -11.05 37.51 -6.82
CA LEU A 95 -9.88 38.25 -6.33
C LEU A 95 -9.40 39.29 -7.35
N GLU A 96 -9.34 38.92 -8.63
CA GLU A 96 -8.93 39.84 -9.68
C GLU A 96 -9.91 41.01 -9.84
N SER A 97 -11.22 40.75 -9.73
CA SER A 97 -12.25 41.78 -9.77
C SER A 97 -12.10 42.78 -8.62
N ILE A 98 -11.85 42.29 -7.40
CA ILE A 98 -11.61 43.14 -6.22
C ILE A 98 -10.28 43.91 -6.38
N ARG A 99 -9.23 43.25 -6.88
CA ARG A 99 -7.93 43.88 -7.14
C ARG A 99 -8.05 45.07 -8.10
N MET A 100 -8.76 44.87 -9.20
CA MET A 100 -9.00 45.91 -10.20
C MET A 100 -9.83 47.06 -9.62
N LYS A 101 -10.83 46.76 -8.78
CA LYS A 101 -11.62 47.79 -8.10
C LYS A 101 -10.78 48.63 -7.13
N ALA A 102 -9.94 47.99 -6.33
CA ALA A 102 -9.00 48.66 -5.43
C ALA A 102 -8.04 49.57 -6.20
N HIS A 103 -7.47 49.07 -7.30
CA HIS A 103 -6.57 49.85 -8.14
C HIS A 103 -7.25 51.08 -8.76
N VAL A 104 -8.49 50.95 -9.26
CA VAL A 104 -9.26 52.10 -9.79
C VAL A 104 -9.57 53.13 -8.70
N ASN A 105 -9.71 52.72 -7.44
CA ASN A 105 -9.91 53.63 -6.30
C ASN A 105 -8.60 54.25 -5.79
N GLY A 106 -7.43 53.92 -6.36
CA GLY A 106 -6.13 54.37 -5.87
C GLY A 106 -5.64 53.65 -4.61
N GLU A 107 -6.24 52.50 -4.27
CA GLU A 107 -5.91 51.69 -3.10
C GLU A 107 -4.80 50.67 -3.45
N ASP A 108 -3.62 51.16 -3.86
CA ASP A 108 -2.55 50.31 -4.40
C ASP A 108 -1.98 49.29 -3.40
N GLU A 109 -1.97 49.62 -2.11
CA GLU A 109 -1.60 48.68 -1.05
C GLU A 109 -2.55 47.48 -1.03
N ILE A 110 -3.87 47.73 -1.01
CA ILE A 110 -4.91 46.69 -1.02
C ILE A 110 -4.81 45.86 -2.30
N ALA A 111 -4.64 46.50 -3.46
CA ALA A 111 -4.45 45.80 -4.74
C ALA A 111 -3.21 44.88 -4.71
N THR A 112 -2.13 45.32 -4.06
CA THR A 112 -0.91 44.52 -3.89
C THR A 112 -1.16 43.31 -2.98
N ILE A 113 -1.84 43.50 -1.85
CA ILE A 113 -2.19 42.40 -0.93
C ILE A 113 -3.06 41.36 -1.63
N ILE A 114 -4.09 41.77 -2.37
CA ILE A 114 -4.96 40.85 -3.11
C ILE A 114 -4.16 40.07 -4.17
N LYS A 115 -3.24 40.73 -4.87
CA LYS A 115 -2.34 40.07 -5.82
C LYS A 115 -1.47 39.00 -5.15
N LYS A 116 -0.87 39.33 -4.01
CA LYS A 116 -0.05 38.39 -3.23
C LYS A 116 -0.87 37.23 -2.72
N MET A 117 -2.08 37.47 -2.20
CA MET A 117 -2.99 36.44 -1.74
C MET A 117 -3.42 35.49 -2.88
N GLY A 118 -3.73 36.03 -4.07
CA GLY A 118 -4.01 35.22 -5.25
C GLY A 118 -2.83 34.36 -5.68
N ALA A 119 -1.60 34.88 -5.59
CA ALA A 119 -0.38 34.10 -5.87
C ALA A 119 -0.15 32.99 -4.82
N LEU A 120 -0.46 33.25 -3.54
CA LEU A 120 -0.34 32.25 -2.48
C LEU A 120 -1.29 31.08 -2.69
N ILE A 121 -2.57 31.37 -2.97
CA ILE A 121 -3.61 30.37 -3.24
C ILE A 121 -3.26 29.56 -4.49
N ARG A 122 -2.80 30.23 -5.56
CA ARG A 122 -2.40 29.56 -6.80
C ARG A 122 -1.27 28.56 -6.57
N ARG A 123 -0.19 28.98 -5.92
CA ARG A 123 0.91 28.05 -5.60
C ARG A 123 0.42 26.91 -4.72
N ASN A 124 -0.41 27.16 -3.71
CA ASN A 124 -0.95 26.09 -2.87
C ASN A 124 -1.74 25.03 -3.65
N LEU A 125 -2.47 25.44 -4.70
CA LEU A 125 -3.24 24.53 -5.56
C LEU A 125 -2.42 23.87 -6.67
N GLU A 126 -1.36 24.54 -7.16
CA GLU A 126 -0.47 24.04 -8.22
C GLU A 126 0.66 23.16 -7.68
N LEU A 127 0.90 23.18 -6.36
CA LEU A 127 1.94 22.37 -5.73
C LEU A 127 1.63 20.88 -5.90
N SER A 128 2.41 20.23 -6.75
CA SER A 128 2.55 18.77 -6.79
C SER A 128 3.43 18.30 -5.63
N ASN A 129 3.42 17.00 -5.32
CA ASN A 129 4.34 16.38 -4.34
C ASN A 129 5.83 16.41 -4.77
N ASP A 130 6.19 17.29 -5.71
CA ASP A 130 7.54 17.44 -6.20
C ASP A 130 8.33 18.41 -5.31
N TYR A 131 9.64 18.17 -5.22
CA TYR A 131 10.53 19.03 -4.46
C TYR A 131 10.69 20.40 -5.13
N ILE A 132 10.74 21.47 -4.32
CA ILE A 132 11.00 22.84 -4.77
C ILE A 132 12.34 23.35 -4.20
N THR A 133 12.90 24.40 -4.77
CA THR A 133 14.10 25.02 -4.20
C THR A 133 13.77 25.77 -2.91
N LEU A 134 14.74 25.85 -1.98
CA LEU A 134 14.60 26.65 -0.77
C LEU A 134 14.32 28.12 -1.11
N ARG A 135 14.87 28.64 -2.21
CA ARG A 135 14.58 29.97 -2.75
C ARG A 135 13.09 30.17 -3.04
N GLU A 136 12.45 29.20 -3.70
CA GLU A 136 11.01 29.26 -4.01
C GLU A 136 10.16 29.20 -2.74
N GLU A 137 10.50 28.31 -1.80
CA GLU A 137 9.84 28.21 -0.50
C GLU A 137 9.97 29.52 0.29
N LEU A 138 11.17 30.10 0.37
CA LEU A 138 11.40 31.37 1.06
C LEU A 138 10.67 32.54 0.37
N SER A 139 10.55 32.53 -0.96
CA SER A 139 9.70 33.51 -1.67
C SER A 139 8.23 33.37 -1.27
N PHE A 140 7.75 32.14 -1.09
CA PHE A 140 6.38 31.88 -0.65
C PHE A 140 6.17 32.36 0.80
N VAL A 141 7.11 32.09 1.70
CA VAL A 141 7.11 32.57 3.09
C VAL A 141 7.09 34.10 3.15
N LYS A 142 7.88 34.79 2.31
CA LYS A 142 7.88 36.26 2.23
C LYS A 142 6.53 36.81 1.82
N ASP A 143 5.91 36.25 0.78
CA ASP A 143 4.59 36.67 0.31
C ASP A 143 3.52 36.44 1.39
N TYR A 144 3.60 35.34 2.13
CA TYR A 144 2.70 35.04 3.26
C TYR A 144 2.84 36.02 4.41
N LEU A 145 4.08 36.29 4.86
CA LEU A 145 4.34 37.22 5.95
C LEU A 145 3.89 38.64 5.63
N LEU A 146 4.01 39.06 4.36
CA LEU A 146 3.51 40.35 3.89
C LEU A 146 1.99 40.46 4.06
N VAL A 147 1.24 39.43 3.64
CA VAL A 147 -0.23 39.39 3.81
C VAL A 147 -0.62 39.36 5.29
N GLN A 148 0.07 38.58 6.11
CA GLN A 148 -0.19 38.55 7.56
C GLN A 148 0.11 39.90 8.21
N ASN A 149 1.22 40.55 7.85
CA ASN A 149 1.58 41.83 8.44
C ASN A 149 0.50 42.88 8.17
N PHE A 150 -0.03 42.94 6.93
CA PHE A 150 -1.16 43.79 6.58
C PHE A 150 -2.40 43.50 7.45
N ARG A 151 -2.77 42.22 7.59
CA ARG A 151 -3.93 41.79 8.42
C ARG A 151 -3.81 42.25 9.88
N PHE A 152 -2.60 42.26 10.43
CA PHE A 152 -2.35 42.66 11.82
C PHE A 152 -2.00 44.15 11.96
N GLY A 153 -2.23 44.97 10.92
CA GLY A 153 -2.00 46.41 10.97
C GLY A 153 -0.52 46.78 11.07
N ASN A 154 0.33 46.09 10.31
CA ASN A 154 1.78 46.32 10.21
C ASN A 154 2.55 46.13 11.53
N LYS A 155 2.10 45.19 12.38
CA LYS A 155 2.69 44.88 13.70
C LYS A 155 3.64 43.69 13.70
N ILE A 156 3.71 42.93 12.62
CA ILE A 156 4.58 41.76 12.48
C ILE A 156 5.95 42.23 11.96
N ASN A 157 6.96 42.10 12.80
CA ASN A 157 8.35 42.21 12.38
C ASN A 157 8.87 40.80 12.07
N SER A 158 9.22 40.55 10.82
CA SER A 158 9.81 39.29 10.37
C SER A 158 11.16 39.54 9.71
N ASN A 159 12.12 38.68 10.01
CA ASN A 159 13.43 38.68 9.38
C ASN A 159 13.75 37.25 8.94
N ILE A 160 14.14 37.08 7.68
CA ILE A 160 14.49 35.79 7.11
C ILE A 160 15.99 35.83 6.83
N CYS A 161 16.75 35.07 7.62
CA CYS A 161 18.18 34.89 7.44
C CYS A 161 18.44 33.50 6.86
N CYS A 162 19.08 33.46 5.69
CA CYS A 162 19.47 32.23 5.00
C CYS A 162 20.79 32.49 4.28
N GLU A 163 21.72 31.55 4.36
CA GLU A 163 22.98 31.58 3.63
C GLU A 163 22.73 31.30 2.14
N ASP A 164 23.42 32.04 1.25
CA ASP A 164 23.16 31.98 -0.19
C ASP A 164 23.44 30.58 -0.77
N GLU A 165 24.39 29.85 -0.19
CA GLU A 165 24.74 28.48 -0.57
C GLU A 165 23.58 27.48 -0.37
N LEU A 166 22.63 27.80 0.51
CA LEU A 166 21.49 26.94 0.84
C LEU A 166 20.28 27.16 -0.08
N LEU A 167 20.24 28.29 -0.81
CA LEU A 167 19.04 28.71 -1.55
C LEU A 167 18.62 27.74 -2.66
N ASP A 168 19.58 27.02 -3.24
CA ASP A 168 19.33 26.11 -4.35
C ASP A 168 19.16 24.65 -3.90
N LEU A 169 19.17 24.39 -2.58
CA LEU A 169 18.82 23.07 -2.03
C LEU A 169 17.33 22.78 -2.24
N THR A 170 17.03 21.52 -2.56
CA THR A 170 15.65 21.06 -2.73
C THR A 170 15.01 20.70 -1.40
N VAL A 171 13.81 21.20 -1.16
CA VAL A 171 13.01 20.96 0.05
C VAL A 171 11.61 20.49 -0.31
N LEU A 172 10.94 19.83 0.63
CA LEU A 172 9.51 19.56 0.50
C LEU A 172 8.76 20.90 0.55
N PRO A 173 7.80 21.13 -0.37
CA PRO A 173 7.06 22.37 -0.42
C PRO A 173 6.23 22.58 0.86
N LEU A 174 5.98 23.84 1.23
CA LEU A 174 5.15 24.27 2.37
C LEU A 174 5.70 23.90 3.76
N THR A 175 6.87 23.26 3.85
CA THR A 175 7.44 22.82 5.13
C THR A 175 7.66 23.98 6.09
N ILE A 176 8.10 25.14 5.59
CA ILE A 176 8.35 26.32 6.44
C ILE A 176 7.02 26.99 6.77
N ILE A 177 6.12 27.14 5.79
CA ILE A 177 4.82 27.81 6.02
C ILE A 177 3.95 27.08 7.02
N TYR A 178 3.87 25.74 6.99
CA TYR A 178 3.04 25.01 7.95
C TYR A 178 3.48 25.21 9.41
N THR A 179 4.74 25.55 9.66
CA THR A 179 5.21 25.89 11.01
C THR A 179 4.85 27.32 11.45
N LEU A 180 4.43 28.18 10.52
CA LEU A 180 4.08 29.58 10.74
C LEU A 180 2.57 29.85 10.79
N ILE A 181 1.75 28.83 10.51
CA ILE A 181 0.27 28.85 10.62
C ILE A 181 -0.14 28.42 12.03
#